data_AF-A0A8N7TFR3-F1
#
_entry.id   AF-A0A8N7TFR3-F1
#
_cell.length_a   1.000
_cell.length_b   1.000
_cell.length_c   1.000
_cell.angle_alpha   90.00
_cell.angle_beta   90.00
_cell.angle_gamma   90.00
#
_symmetry.space_group_name_H-M   'P 1'
#
loop_
_entity.id
_entity.type
_entity.pdbx_description
1 polymer ?
#
loop_
_entity_poly.entity_id
_entity_poly.type
_entity_poly.pdbx_seq_one_letter_code
_entity_poly.pdbx_strand_id
1 'polypeptide(L)'
;MKLLGDSSSSLLLSLLLAQLHLLASAFPVHHRRNQIDFDKLSNQTKLLLTLTRNLLKDRVFSTEINHHRFKSLPAISSRASDFATLEVKPTLSQLHANLKSFQHHFEWLNNITHKQQHSIPKLTDMVSHIGGLVNSLQRQMNHIGAPRLTVPSPSLPPIPAFHWEMVQTSQELLEQFSLFCDWAARVLGRTRSLLTSREAPVVGSTGTSPSGPIRIVGK
;
A
#
# COMPACT_ATOMS: atom_id res chain seq x y z
N MET A 1 43.93 11.36 49.01
CA MET A 1 42.54 11.89 49.00
C MET A 1 42.59 13.40 48.78
N LYS A 2 41.60 13.95 48.07
CA LYS A 2 41.42 15.35 47.62
C LYS A 2 42.11 15.63 46.27
N LEU A 3 41.54 15.21 45.13
CA LEU A 3 40.29 15.67 44.48
C LEU A 3 40.23 17.20 44.39
N LEU A 4 41.03 17.80 43.50
CA LEU A 4 40.90 19.18 43.02
C LEU A 4 41.47 19.27 41.58
N GLY A 5 40.94 18.46 40.67
CA GLY A 5 41.29 18.51 39.25
C GLY A 5 40.11 18.57 38.29
N ASP A 6 38.89 18.29 38.78
CA ASP A 6 37.80 17.87 37.89
C ASP A 6 36.75 18.96 37.61
N SER A 7 36.79 20.11 38.27
CA SER A 7 35.73 21.14 38.12
C SER A 7 35.71 21.80 36.74
N SER A 8 36.87 22.09 36.14
CA SER A 8 36.94 22.71 34.81
C SER A 8 36.47 21.74 33.72
N SER A 9 36.84 20.46 33.83
CA SER A 9 36.42 19.40 32.90
C SER A 9 34.92 19.14 32.96
N SER A 10 34.33 19.15 34.16
CA SER A 10 32.89 19.01 34.35
C SER A 10 32.10 20.16 33.72
N LEU A 11 32.56 21.40 33.88
CA LEU A 11 31.87 22.56 33.29
C LEU A 11 31.93 22.53 31.77
N LEU A 12 33.07 22.16 31.18
CA LEU A 12 33.19 21.99 29.73
C LEU A 12 32.26 20.88 29.21
N LEU A 13 32.17 19.75 29.92
CA LEU A 13 31.26 18.67 29.54
C LEU A 13 29.80 19.11 29.63
N SER A 14 29.42 19.84 30.69
CA SER A 14 28.08 20.41 30.82
C SER A 14 27.77 21.45 29.74
N LEU A 15 28.74 22.30 29.37
CA LEU A 15 28.57 23.26 28.28
C LEU A 15 28.40 22.55 26.93
N LEU A 16 29.20 21.51 26.68
CA LEU A 16 29.13 20.71 25.45
C LEU A 16 27.78 19.98 25.36
N LEU A 17 27.30 19.40 26.47
CA LEU A 17 25.98 18.78 26.57
C LEU A 17 24.86 19.80 26.37
N ALA A 18 24.95 20.99 26.96
CA ALA A 18 23.96 22.05 26.76
C ALA A 18 23.91 22.52 25.30
N GLN A 19 25.07 22.66 24.65
CA GLN A 19 25.16 22.95 23.22
C GLN A 19 24.63 21.79 22.37
N LEU A 20 24.81 20.54 22.79
CA LEU A 20 24.24 19.39 22.09
C LEU A 20 22.70 19.39 22.14
N HIS A 21 22.09 19.81 23.25
CA HIS A 21 20.63 19.94 23.36
C HIS A 21 20.09 21.09 22.48
N LEU A 22 20.82 22.21 22.41
CA LEU A 22 20.48 23.32 21.53
C LEU A 22 20.63 22.94 20.06
N LEU A 23 21.73 22.29 19.69
CA LEU A 23 21.94 21.76 18.33
C LEU A 23 20.93 20.64 17.99
N ALA A 24 20.58 19.79 18.96
CA ALA A 24 19.56 18.76 18.81
C ALA A 24 18.17 19.35 18.53
N SER A 25 17.85 20.50 19.14
CA SER A 25 16.60 21.24 18.88
C SER A 25 16.59 22.03 17.56
N ALA A 26 17.78 22.36 17.04
CA ALA A 26 17.95 23.16 15.83
C ALA A 26 18.13 22.31 14.56
N PHE A 27 18.21 20.98 14.68
CA PHE A 27 18.01 20.15 13.50
C PHE A 27 16.58 20.37 13.03
N PRO A 28 16.36 20.81 11.77
CA PRO A 28 15.05 20.66 11.19
C PRO A 28 14.77 19.18 11.27
N VAL A 29 13.84 18.80 12.17
CA VAL A 29 13.10 17.55 12.08
C VAL A 29 12.66 17.56 10.65
N HIS A 30 13.39 16.81 9.81
CA HIS A 30 12.99 16.66 8.43
C HIS A 30 11.57 16.20 8.57
N HIS A 31 10.64 17.05 8.17
CA HIS A 31 9.32 16.60 7.82
C HIS A 31 9.58 15.62 6.68
N ARG A 32 9.96 14.37 7.01
CA ARG A 32 9.35 13.20 6.40
C ARG A 32 7.87 13.34 6.72
N ARG A 33 7.27 14.32 6.05
CA ARG A 33 5.85 14.60 5.96
C ARG A 33 5.24 13.22 5.79
N ASN A 34 4.24 12.93 6.63
CA ASN A 34 3.49 11.68 6.71
C ASN A 34 2.92 11.28 5.33
N GLN A 35 3.79 10.94 4.40
CA GLN A 35 3.49 10.74 3.01
C GLN A 35 3.45 9.24 2.82
N ILE A 36 2.26 8.77 2.50
CA ILE A 36 2.03 7.39 2.14
C ILE A 36 2.92 7.07 0.94
N ASP A 37 3.70 6.00 1.04
CA ASP A 37 4.53 5.50 -0.07
C ASP A 37 3.66 4.73 -1.07
N PHE A 38 2.86 5.48 -1.83
CA PHE A 38 1.96 4.93 -2.86
C PHE A 38 2.73 4.19 -3.96
N ASP A 39 3.97 4.59 -4.23
CA ASP A 39 4.80 3.97 -5.26
C ASP A 39 5.23 2.58 -4.82
N LYS A 40 5.69 2.42 -3.59
CA LYS A 40 5.97 1.10 -3.01
C LYS A 40 4.72 0.22 -3.01
N LEU A 41 3.58 0.74 -2.53
CA LEU A 41 2.33 -0.04 -2.53
C LEU A 41 1.92 -0.44 -3.96
N SER A 42 1.96 0.49 -4.92
CA SER A 42 1.60 0.23 -6.32
C SER A 42 2.54 -0.81 -6.95
N ASN A 43 3.84 -0.71 -6.70
CA ASN A 43 4.84 -1.65 -7.22
C ASN A 43 4.67 -3.05 -6.62
N GLN A 44 4.41 -3.15 -5.32
CA GLN A 44 4.11 -4.44 -4.66
C GLN A 44 2.82 -5.07 -5.22
N THR A 45 1.77 -4.27 -5.43
CA THR A 45 0.51 -4.73 -6.05
C THR A 45 0.72 -5.19 -7.50
N LYS A 46 1.49 -4.44 -8.30
CA LYS A 46 1.82 -4.82 -9.69
C LYS A 46 2.66 -6.09 -9.75
N LEU A 47 3.59 -6.28 -8.81
CA LEU A 47 4.36 -7.52 -8.69
C LEU A 47 3.42 -8.71 -8.46
N LEU A 48 2.49 -8.60 -7.49
CA LEU A 48 1.48 -9.63 -7.23
C LEU A 48 0.61 -9.91 -8.46
N LEU A 49 0.19 -8.86 -9.18
CA LEU A 49 -0.56 -9.02 -10.43
C LEU A 49 0.23 -9.83 -11.48
N THR A 50 1.52 -9.53 -11.65
CA THR A 50 2.40 -10.27 -12.57
C THR A 50 2.57 -11.73 -12.14
N LEU A 51 2.81 -11.99 -10.86
CA LEU A 51 2.92 -13.35 -10.31
C LEU A 51 1.62 -14.15 -10.54
N THR A 52 0.47 -13.54 -10.25
CA THR A 52 -0.85 -14.15 -10.44
C THR A 52 -1.09 -14.49 -11.91
N ARG A 53 -0.82 -13.55 -12.82
CA ARG A 53 -0.98 -13.76 -14.26
C ARG A 53 -0.04 -14.84 -14.79
N ASN A 54 1.18 -14.96 -14.26
CA ASN A 54 2.08 -16.05 -14.62
C ASN A 54 1.53 -17.41 -14.18
N LEU A 55 0.98 -17.51 -12.96
CA LEU A 55 0.34 -18.76 -12.49
C LEU A 55 -0.92 -19.14 -13.27
N LEU A 56 -1.63 -18.15 -13.81
CA LEU A 56 -2.79 -18.38 -14.67
C LEU A 56 -2.39 -18.89 -16.06
N LYS A 57 -1.25 -18.45 -16.62
CA LYS A 57 -0.76 -18.93 -17.93
C LYS A 57 -0.44 -20.42 -17.94
N ASP A 58 0.07 -20.93 -16.82
CA ASP A 58 0.48 -22.33 -16.70
C ASP A 58 -0.72 -23.29 -16.63
N ARG A 59 -1.93 -22.79 -16.34
CA ARG A 59 -3.13 -23.60 -16.16
C ARG A 59 -4.02 -23.54 -17.39
N VAL A 60 -3.83 -24.53 -18.27
CA VAL A 60 -4.65 -24.71 -19.48
C VAL A 60 -5.99 -25.32 -19.11
N PHE A 61 -6.93 -24.50 -18.65
CA PHE A 61 -8.36 -24.80 -18.69
C PHE A 61 -9.14 -23.53 -19.00
N SER A 62 -9.55 -23.34 -20.25
CA SER A 62 -10.42 -22.26 -20.72
C SER A 62 -11.90 -22.53 -20.43
N THR A 63 -12.21 -23.31 -19.41
CA THR A 63 -13.59 -23.68 -19.07
C THR A 63 -14.23 -22.56 -18.28
N GLU A 64 -15.52 -22.26 -18.52
CA GLU A 64 -16.28 -21.28 -17.74
C GLU A 64 -16.16 -21.58 -16.24
N ILE A 65 -15.38 -20.78 -15.53
CA ILE A 65 -15.19 -20.96 -14.11
C ILE A 65 -16.37 -20.34 -13.39
N ASN A 66 -17.10 -21.21 -12.72
CA ASN A 66 -18.17 -20.84 -11.83
C ASN A 66 -17.63 -20.08 -10.61
N HIS A 67 -17.68 -18.74 -10.64
CA HIS A 67 -17.20 -17.85 -9.57
C HIS A 67 -18.03 -17.85 -8.26
N HIS A 68 -18.52 -19.01 -7.83
CA HIS A 68 -19.42 -19.14 -6.68
C HIS A 68 -18.79 -19.85 -5.48
N ARG A 69 -17.55 -20.35 -5.57
CA ARG A 69 -16.93 -21.11 -4.47
C ARG A 69 -16.49 -20.18 -3.35
N PHE A 70 -16.06 -18.97 -3.69
CA PHE A 70 -15.49 -18.00 -2.76
C PHE A 70 -16.45 -16.86 -2.39
N LYS A 71 -17.52 -17.20 -1.67
CA LYS A 71 -18.60 -16.24 -1.33
C LYS A 71 -18.19 -15.06 -0.44
N SER A 72 -17.08 -15.20 0.31
CA SER A 72 -16.54 -14.14 1.19
C SER A 72 -15.50 -13.25 0.53
N LEU A 73 -15.18 -13.48 -0.75
CA LEU A 73 -14.29 -12.57 -1.47
C LEU A 73 -15.00 -11.24 -1.74
N PRO A 74 -14.25 -10.12 -1.71
CA PRO A 74 -14.83 -8.81 -1.95
C PRO A 74 -15.33 -8.70 -3.39
N ALA A 75 -16.58 -8.24 -3.56
CA ALA A 75 -17.08 -7.84 -4.86
C ALA A 75 -16.32 -6.59 -5.33
N ILE A 76 -15.61 -6.70 -6.46
CA ILE A 76 -14.85 -5.59 -7.01
C ILE A 76 -15.72 -4.82 -8.00
N SER A 77 -16.12 -3.60 -7.62
CA SER A 77 -16.73 -2.65 -8.56
C SER A 77 -15.63 -1.89 -9.30
N SER A 78 -15.67 -1.93 -10.63
CA SER A 78 -14.69 -1.31 -11.52
C SER A 78 -15.25 -0.08 -12.24
N ARG A 79 -16.40 0.45 -11.78
CA ARG A 79 -17.05 1.59 -12.43
C ARG A 79 -16.19 2.84 -12.30
N ALA A 80 -16.03 3.58 -13.39
CA ALA A 80 -15.27 4.83 -13.42
C ALA A 80 -15.77 5.85 -12.38
N SER A 81 -17.09 5.87 -12.12
CA SER A 81 -17.74 6.70 -11.11
C SER A 81 -17.19 6.49 -9.70
N ASP A 82 -16.81 5.25 -9.37
CA ASP A 82 -16.38 4.88 -8.02
C ASP A 82 -15.01 5.48 -7.69
N PHE A 83 -14.24 5.85 -8.72
CA PHE A 83 -12.93 6.49 -8.58
C PHE A 83 -12.99 8.00 -8.41
N ALA A 84 -14.14 8.63 -8.69
CA ALA A 84 -14.31 10.08 -8.63
C ALA A 84 -14.41 10.61 -7.18
N THR A 85 -14.95 9.79 -6.28
CA THR A 85 -15.23 10.14 -4.88
C THR A 85 -14.26 9.51 -3.88
N LEU A 86 -13.10 9.03 -4.34
CA LEU A 86 -12.15 8.32 -3.48
C LEU A 86 -11.52 9.23 -2.43
N GLU A 87 -11.71 8.87 -1.17
CA GLU A 87 -11.01 9.46 -0.04
C GLU A 87 -9.87 8.54 0.41
N VAL A 88 -8.72 9.10 0.77
CA VAL A 88 -7.50 8.33 1.05
C VAL A 88 -7.70 7.31 2.19
N LYS A 89 -8.23 7.75 3.34
CA LYS A 89 -8.34 6.89 4.53
C LYS A 89 -9.33 5.72 4.34
N PRO A 90 -10.60 5.94 3.92
CA PRO A 90 -11.53 4.84 3.67
C PRO A 90 -11.01 3.89 2.60
N THR A 91 -10.40 4.43 1.53
CA THR A 91 -9.84 3.63 0.44
C THR A 91 -8.76 2.67 0.90
N LEU A 92 -7.77 3.14 1.69
CA LEU A 92 -6.73 2.25 2.22
C LEU A 92 -7.30 1.23 3.20
N SER A 93 -8.31 1.62 3.98
CA SER A 93 -8.98 0.73 4.94
C SER A 93 -9.72 -0.41 4.22
N GLN A 94 -10.42 -0.09 3.13
CA GLN A 94 -11.09 -1.07 2.27
C GLN A 94 -10.08 -1.97 1.55
N LEU A 95 -9.03 -1.39 0.98
CA LEU A 95 -7.98 -2.14 0.30
C LEU A 95 -7.33 -3.16 1.25
N HIS A 96 -7.08 -2.75 2.49
CA HIS A 96 -6.53 -3.62 3.52
C HIS A 96 -7.49 -4.74 3.91
N ALA A 97 -8.76 -4.45 4.12
CA ALA A 97 -9.76 -5.47 4.43
C ALA A 97 -9.91 -6.50 3.30
N ASN A 98 -9.96 -6.03 2.06
CA ASN A 98 -10.06 -6.87 0.87
C ASN A 98 -8.82 -7.76 0.72
N LEU A 99 -7.63 -7.19 0.82
CA LEU A 99 -6.37 -7.93 0.70
C LEU A 99 -6.22 -8.96 1.83
N LYS A 100 -6.63 -8.63 3.06
CA LYS A 100 -6.65 -9.58 4.18
C LYS A 100 -7.63 -10.71 3.94
N SER A 101 -8.81 -10.46 3.35
CA SER A 101 -9.72 -11.53 2.91
C SER A 101 -9.01 -12.48 1.95
N PHE A 102 -8.39 -11.96 0.88
CA PHE A 102 -7.61 -12.79 -0.05
C PHE A 102 -6.48 -13.57 0.65
N GLN A 103 -5.75 -12.94 1.57
CA GLN A 103 -4.69 -13.61 2.34
C GLN A 103 -5.19 -14.90 3.00
N HIS A 104 -6.32 -14.86 3.72
CA HIS A 104 -6.87 -16.07 4.36
C HIS A 104 -7.20 -17.18 3.35
N HIS A 105 -7.70 -16.83 2.16
CA HIS A 105 -8.02 -17.81 1.12
C HIS A 105 -6.75 -18.42 0.49
N PHE A 106 -5.70 -17.62 0.28
CA PHE A 106 -4.41 -18.12 -0.22
C PHE A 106 -3.69 -18.97 0.83
N GLU A 107 -3.75 -18.62 2.12
CA GLU A 107 -3.24 -19.45 3.21
C GLU A 107 -3.98 -20.79 3.30
N TRP A 108 -5.31 -20.77 3.16
CA TRP A 108 -6.11 -21.99 3.07
C TRP A 108 -5.70 -22.85 1.86
N LEU A 109 -5.59 -22.25 0.67
CA LEU A 109 -5.19 -22.95 -0.54
C LEU A 109 -3.80 -23.58 -0.37
N ASN A 110 -2.85 -22.84 0.19
CA ASN A 110 -1.50 -23.33 0.43
C ASN A 110 -1.49 -24.52 1.41
N ASN A 111 -2.31 -24.46 2.46
CA ASN A 111 -2.44 -25.56 3.42
C ASN A 111 -3.01 -26.83 2.78
N ILE A 112 -4.08 -26.74 1.99
CA ILE A 112 -4.69 -27.93 1.37
C ILE A 112 -3.80 -28.53 0.28
N THR A 113 -3.05 -27.72 -0.46
CA THR A 113 -2.13 -28.20 -1.51
C THR A 113 -0.96 -28.95 -0.89
N HIS A 114 -0.43 -28.47 0.24
CA HIS A 114 0.57 -29.20 1.01
C HIS A 114 0.03 -30.53 1.56
N LYS A 115 -1.19 -30.54 2.12
CA LYS A 115 -1.80 -31.77 2.68
C LYS A 115 -2.07 -32.84 1.63
N GLN A 116 -2.47 -32.44 0.43
CA GLN A 116 -2.79 -33.37 -0.66
C GLN A 116 -1.59 -33.69 -1.56
N GLN A 117 -0.38 -33.24 -1.21
CA GLN A 117 0.83 -33.38 -2.03
C GLN A 117 0.66 -32.83 -3.47
N HIS A 118 -0.24 -31.87 -3.65
CA HIS A 118 -0.43 -31.17 -4.90
C HIS A 118 0.47 -29.93 -4.92
N SER A 119 1.40 -29.87 -5.87
CA SER A 119 2.31 -28.73 -5.98
C SER A 119 1.70 -27.65 -6.86
N ILE A 120 1.47 -26.47 -6.28
CA ILE A 120 1.24 -25.24 -7.04
C ILE A 120 2.55 -24.44 -6.97
N PRO A 121 3.34 -24.38 -8.06
CA PRO A 121 4.60 -23.66 -8.05
C PRO A 121 4.41 -22.21 -7.59
N LYS A 122 5.33 -21.70 -6.76
CA LYS A 122 5.33 -20.30 -6.26
C LYS A 122 4.13 -19.88 -5.41
N LEU A 123 3.24 -20.80 -5.01
CA LEU A 123 2.11 -20.45 -4.13
C LEU A 123 2.58 -19.93 -2.78
N THR A 124 3.57 -20.58 -2.16
CA THR A 124 4.17 -20.14 -0.89
C THR A 124 4.79 -18.74 -1.00
N ASP A 125 5.47 -18.45 -2.12
CA ASP A 125 6.03 -17.13 -2.39
C ASP A 125 4.92 -16.09 -2.54
N MET A 126 3.83 -16.44 -3.23
CA MET A 126 2.67 -15.59 -3.40
C MET A 126 1.99 -15.25 -2.07
N VAL A 127 1.78 -16.24 -1.19
CA VAL A 127 1.26 -16.03 0.18
C VAL A 127 2.16 -15.06 0.93
N SER A 128 3.48 -15.24 0.84
CA SER A 128 4.47 -14.37 1.48
C SER A 128 4.42 -12.93 0.95
N HIS A 129 4.29 -12.75 -0.36
CA HIS A 129 4.14 -11.43 -0.99
C HIS A 129 2.82 -10.74 -0.60
N ILE A 130 1.72 -11.50 -0.50
CA ILE A 130 0.43 -10.99 -0.02
C ILE A 130 0.57 -10.50 1.42
N GLY A 131 1.12 -11.32 2.31
CA GLY A 131 1.36 -10.93 3.72
C GLY A 131 2.28 -9.71 3.85
N GLY A 132 3.32 -9.62 3.00
CA GLY A 132 4.19 -8.46 2.91
C GLY A 132 3.45 -7.17 2.53
N LEU A 133 2.54 -7.24 1.55
CA LEU A 133 1.72 -6.10 1.14
C LEU A 133 0.68 -5.72 2.20
N VAL A 134 0.02 -6.69 2.85
CA VAL A 134 -0.90 -6.44 3.98
C VAL A 134 -0.18 -5.66 5.08
N ASN A 135 1.03 -6.10 5.47
CA ASN A 135 1.83 -5.43 6.48
C ASN A 135 2.29 -4.02 6.05
N SER A 136 2.70 -3.84 4.79
CA SER A 136 3.00 -2.52 4.24
C SER A 136 1.81 -1.58 4.32
N LEU A 137 0.64 -2.04 3.89
CA LEU A 137 -0.58 -1.24 3.87
C LEU A 137 -1.03 -0.90 5.29
N GLN A 138 -0.96 -1.85 6.22
CA GLN A 138 -1.27 -1.65 7.63
C GLN A 138 -0.37 -0.58 8.27
N ARG A 139 0.94 -0.57 7.96
CA ARG A 139 1.85 0.49 8.41
C ARG A 139 1.42 1.86 7.88
N GLN A 140 1.11 1.96 6.59
CA GLN A 140 0.66 3.22 5.98
C GLN A 140 -0.65 3.72 6.60
N MET A 141 -1.60 2.82 6.87
CA MET A 141 -2.84 3.15 7.57
C MET A 141 -2.60 3.67 8.99
N ASN A 142 -1.71 3.03 9.75
CA ASN A 142 -1.35 3.49 11.09
C ASN A 142 -0.73 4.89 11.06
N HIS A 143 0.15 5.17 10.08
CA HIS A 143 0.80 6.48 9.95
C HIS A 143 -0.18 7.62 9.69
N ILE A 144 -1.26 7.38 8.94
CA ILE A 144 -2.24 8.43 8.63
C ILE A 144 -3.47 8.42 9.56
N GLY A 145 -3.54 7.47 10.51
CA GLY A 145 -4.72 7.25 11.33
C GLY A 145 -5.96 6.90 10.50
N ALA A 146 -5.83 5.93 9.59
CA ALA A 146 -6.97 5.34 8.88
C ALA A 146 -7.63 4.26 9.75
N PRO A 147 -8.97 4.19 9.78
CA PRO A 147 -9.68 3.20 10.59
C PRO A 147 -9.42 1.78 10.08
N ARG A 148 -9.48 0.79 10.97
CA ARG A 148 -9.46 -0.63 10.53
C ARG A 148 -10.90 -1.08 10.32
N LEU A 149 -11.19 -1.58 9.12
CA LEU A 149 -12.46 -2.25 8.87
C LEU A 149 -12.39 -3.70 9.37
N THR A 150 -13.49 -4.18 9.94
CA THR A 150 -13.64 -5.59 10.31
C THR A 150 -13.63 -6.43 9.06
N VAL A 151 -12.76 -7.45 9.04
CA VAL A 151 -12.70 -8.41 7.94
C VAL A 151 -13.66 -9.55 8.28
N PRO A 152 -14.67 -9.83 7.43
CA PRO A 152 -15.56 -10.97 7.65
C PRO A 152 -14.77 -12.27 7.79
N SER A 153 -15.25 -13.18 8.63
CA SER A 153 -14.68 -14.52 8.70
C SER A 153 -14.71 -15.17 7.30
N PRO A 154 -13.61 -15.78 6.85
CA PRO A 154 -13.55 -16.34 5.51
C PRO A 154 -14.50 -17.54 5.38
N SER A 155 -15.37 -17.49 4.38
CA SER A 155 -16.21 -18.59 3.94
C SER A 155 -15.42 -19.45 2.96
N LEU A 156 -14.61 -20.35 3.52
CA LEU A 156 -13.75 -21.24 2.75
C LEU A 156 -14.58 -22.36 2.11
N PRO A 157 -14.34 -22.71 0.84
CA PRO A 157 -15.05 -23.82 0.21
C PRO A 157 -14.60 -25.17 0.82
N PRO A 158 -15.40 -26.23 0.64
CA PRO A 158 -14.99 -27.58 1.02
C PRO A 158 -13.65 -27.98 0.39
N ILE A 159 -12.87 -28.80 1.09
CA ILE A 159 -11.60 -29.32 0.57
C ILE A 159 -11.91 -30.15 -0.70
N PRO A 160 -11.33 -29.81 -1.86
CA PRO A 160 -11.51 -30.56 -3.10
C PRO A 160 -11.17 -32.04 -2.92
N ALA A 161 -12.05 -32.94 -3.37
CA ALA A 161 -11.81 -34.38 -3.31
C ALA A 161 -10.96 -34.86 -4.49
N PHE A 162 -11.08 -34.17 -5.62
CA PHE A 162 -10.40 -34.55 -6.86
C PHE A 162 -9.40 -33.49 -7.34
N HIS A 163 -8.37 -33.96 -8.06
CA HIS A 163 -7.35 -33.09 -8.65
C HIS A 163 -7.95 -31.97 -9.53
N TRP A 164 -8.94 -32.30 -10.37
CA TRP A 164 -9.56 -31.31 -11.26
C TRP A 164 -10.32 -30.22 -10.47
N GLU A 165 -10.97 -30.58 -9.36
CA GLU A 165 -11.62 -29.61 -8.48
C GLU A 165 -10.60 -28.68 -7.81
N MET A 166 -9.43 -29.21 -7.45
CA MET A 166 -8.34 -28.41 -6.90
C MET A 166 -7.80 -27.42 -7.93
N VAL A 167 -7.62 -27.87 -9.18
CA VAL A 167 -7.22 -26.99 -10.27
C VAL A 167 -8.24 -25.87 -10.48
N GLN A 168 -9.52 -26.19 -10.59
CA GLN A 168 -10.58 -25.17 -10.74
C GLN A 168 -10.64 -24.20 -9.55
N THR A 169 -10.55 -24.72 -8.32
CA THR A 169 -10.57 -23.89 -7.11
C THR A 169 -9.41 -22.92 -7.09
N SER A 170 -8.21 -23.38 -7.41
CA SER A 170 -7.03 -22.52 -7.47
C SER A 170 -7.12 -21.49 -8.60
N GLN A 171 -7.68 -21.87 -9.75
CA GLN A 171 -7.85 -20.99 -10.89
C GLN A 171 -8.87 -19.88 -10.59
N GLU A 172 -10.04 -20.22 -10.03
CA GLU A 172 -11.06 -19.25 -9.61
C GLU A 172 -10.47 -18.21 -8.63
N LEU A 173 -9.71 -18.65 -7.63
CA LEU A 173 -9.09 -17.74 -6.66
C LEU A 173 -8.06 -16.81 -7.33
N LEU A 174 -7.22 -17.36 -8.21
CA LEU A 174 -6.21 -16.59 -8.94
C LEU A 174 -6.83 -15.56 -9.89
N GLU A 175 -7.92 -15.91 -10.58
CA GLU A 175 -8.65 -14.99 -11.47
C GLU A 175 -9.27 -13.83 -10.70
N GLN A 176 -9.99 -14.13 -9.61
CA GLN A 176 -10.56 -13.11 -8.73
C GLN A 176 -9.48 -12.21 -8.13
N PHE A 177 -8.34 -12.80 -7.74
CA PHE A 177 -7.22 -12.03 -7.21
C PHE A 177 -6.51 -11.16 -8.26
N SER A 178 -6.44 -11.61 -9.51
CA SER A 178 -5.92 -10.84 -10.64
C SER A 178 -6.78 -9.58 -10.87
N LEU A 179 -8.10 -9.74 -10.87
CA LEU A 179 -9.05 -8.63 -10.98
C LEU A 179 -8.90 -7.64 -9.81
N PHE A 180 -8.76 -8.15 -8.59
CA PHE A 180 -8.52 -7.32 -7.42
C PHE A 180 -7.19 -6.56 -7.51
N CYS A 181 -6.08 -7.19 -7.89
CA CYS A 181 -4.79 -6.52 -7.99
C CYS A 181 -4.78 -5.44 -9.08
N ASP A 182 -5.44 -5.69 -10.21
CA ASP A 182 -5.61 -4.69 -11.26
C ASP A 182 -6.42 -3.48 -10.77
N TRP A 183 -7.55 -3.73 -10.11
CA TRP A 183 -8.36 -2.69 -9.47
C TRP A 183 -7.56 -1.91 -8.43
N ALA A 184 -6.86 -2.60 -7.53
CA ALA A 184 -6.07 -2.01 -6.47
C ALA A 184 -4.95 -1.11 -7.02
N ALA A 185 -4.29 -1.51 -8.10
CA ALA A 185 -3.27 -0.69 -8.75
C ALA A 185 -3.85 0.62 -9.30
N ARG A 186 -5.05 0.57 -9.91
CA ARG A 186 -5.77 1.75 -10.41
C ARG A 186 -6.21 2.68 -9.27
N VAL A 187 -6.77 2.11 -8.20
CA VAL A 187 -7.16 2.86 -6.99
C VAL A 187 -5.95 3.59 -6.39
N LEU A 188 -4.84 2.88 -6.13
CA LEU A 188 -3.63 3.47 -5.56
C LEU A 188 -3.07 4.61 -6.43
N GLY A 189 -3.05 4.42 -7.76
CA GLY A 189 -2.63 5.46 -8.70
C GLY A 189 -3.54 6.69 -8.66
N ARG A 190 -4.86 6.49 -8.59
CA ARG A 190 -5.84 7.58 -8.47
C ARG A 190 -5.70 8.33 -7.14
N THR A 191 -5.60 7.61 -6.03
CA THR A 191 -5.44 8.20 -4.69
C THR A 191 -4.16 9.03 -4.59
N ARG A 192 -3.05 8.57 -5.21
CA ARG A 192 -1.82 9.35 -5.34
C ARG A 192 -2.07 10.65 -6.10
N SER A 193 -2.70 10.58 -7.26
CA SER A 193 -2.99 11.75 -8.10
C SER A 193 -3.84 12.80 -7.36
N LEU A 194 -4.84 12.36 -6.60
CA LEU A 194 -5.69 13.26 -5.80
C LEU A 194 -4.90 14.03 -4.74
N LEU A 195 -3.93 13.38 -4.09
CA LEU A 195 -3.05 14.04 -3.13
C LEU A 195 -2.12 15.05 -3.80
N THR A 196 -1.53 14.68 -4.93
CA THR A 196 -0.64 15.59 -5.67
C THR A 196 -1.38 16.81 -6.23
N SER A 197 -2.63 16.65 -6.68
CA SER A 197 -3.44 17.77 -7.18
C SER A 197 -3.89 18.71 -6.08
N ARG A 198 -4.12 18.21 -4.85
CA ARG A 198 -4.53 19.03 -3.70
C ARG A 198 -3.37 19.82 -3.09
N GLU A 199 -2.13 19.39 -3.32
CA GLU A 199 -0.91 20.08 -2.86
C GLU A 199 -0.34 21.08 -3.88
N ALA A 200 -0.96 21.26 -5.06
CA ALA A 200 -0.52 22.25 -6.03
C ALA A 200 -0.63 23.67 -5.42
N PRO A 201 0.45 24.47 -5.41
CA PRO A 201 0.39 25.82 -4.89
C PRO A 201 -0.57 26.62 -5.76
N VAL A 202 -1.57 27.25 -5.12
CA VAL A 202 -2.31 28.35 -5.73
C VAL A 202 -1.27 29.40 -6.07
N VAL A 203 -0.86 29.48 -7.33
CA VAL A 203 -0.07 30.60 -7.84
C VAL A 203 -0.98 31.81 -7.72
N GLY A 204 -0.81 32.54 -6.62
CA GLY A 204 -1.43 33.84 -6.43
C GLY A 204 -0.97 34.74 -7.56
N SER A 205 -1.91 35.18 -8.39
CA SER A 205 -1.76 36.31 -9.28
C SER A 205 -1.38 37.56 -8.46
N THR A 206 -0.09 37.77 -8.22
CA THR A 206 0.41 39.07 -7.80
C THR A 206 0.47 39.94 -9.04
N GLY A 207 -0.52 40.81 -9.18
CA GLY A 207 -0.56 41.84 -10.19
C GLY A 207 0.70 42.70 -10.11
N THR A 208 1.56 42.59 -11.12
CA THR A 208 2.61 43.56 -11.39
C THR A 208 2.02 44.65 -12.25
N SER A 209 1.55 45.71 -11.59
CA SER A 209 1.29 47.02 -12.18
C SER A 209 2.62 47.74 -12.38
N PRO A 210 3.07 48.07 -13.61
CA PRO A 210 4.16 49.00 -13.79
C PRO A 210 3.61 50.43 -13.82
N SER A 211 3.92 51.17 -12.75
CA SER A 211 3.84 52.62 -12.68
C SER A 211 4.68 53.24 -13.82
N GLY A 212 4.14 54.25 -14.51
CA GLY A 212 4.81 55.01 -15.59
C GLY A 212 5.97 55.91 -15.12
N PRO A 213 6.45 56.92 -15.89
CA PRO A 213 6.03 57.34 -17.23
C PRO A 213 7.17 57.35 -18.28
N ILE A 214 6.80 57.28 -19.56
CA ILE A 214 7.70 57.50 -20.71
C ILE A 214 7.81 59.00 -20.98
N ARG A 215 9.02 59.56 -20.91
CA ARG A 215 9.35 60.86 -21.52
C ARG A 215 10.84 60.98 -21.85
N ILE A 216 11.10 61.70 -22.95
CA ILE A 216 12.39 62.24 -23.46
C ILE A 216 13.13 61.27 -24.42
N VAL A 217 12.91 61.37 -25.74
CA VAL A 217 13.50 62.29 -26.75
C VAL A 217 14.99 62.05 -27.00
N GLY A 218 15.32 61.70 -28.25
CA GLY A 218 16.70 61.65 -28.74
C GLY A 218 16.79 61.18 -30.19
N LYS A 219 16.48 62.08 -31.14
CA LYS A 219 17.26 62.51 -32.33
C LYS A 219 16.32 62.96 -33.45
#